data_AF-S4PNF6-F1
#
_entry.id   AF-S4PNF6-F1
#
_cell.length_a   1.000
_cell.length_b   1.000
_cell.length_c   1.000
_cell.angle_alpha   90.00
_cell.angle_beta   90.00
_cell.angle_gamma   90.00
#
_symmetry.space_group_name_H-M   'P 1'
#
loop_
_entity.id
_entity.type
_entity.pdbx_description
1 polymer ?
#
loop_
_entity_poly.entity_id
_entity_poly.type
_entity_poly.pdbx_seq_one_letter_code
_entity_poly.pdbx_strand_id
1 'polypeptide(L)' 'MEHGFPSRAPFAELHNMYKAYLPAKLQTLTPKVFCQAIVHSFGLSDKDYKFGVTRVFFRPGKYSEFDTIMKSDPENLK' A
#
# COMPACT_ATOMS: atom_id res chain seq x y z
N MET A 1 -21.00 11.15 2.07
CA MET A 1 -19.52 10.97 2.03
C MET A 1 -19.12 10.63 0.59
N GLU A 2 -19.29 11.54 -0.38
CA GLU A 2 -19.37 11.11 -1.80
C GLU A 2 -18.09 11.29 -2.62
N HIS A 3 -17.02 11.93 -2.10
CA HIS A 3 -15.80 12.19 -2.90
C HIS A 3 -14.47 12.13 -2.12
N GLY A 4 -14.46 11.53 -0.93
CA GLY A 4 -13.28 11.51 -0.04
C GLY A 4 -12.34 10.31 -0.22
N PHE A 5 -11.34 10.24 0.65
CA PHE A 5 -10.46 9.08 0.89
C PHE A 5 -10.81 8.50 2.27
N PRO A 6 -11.74 7.53 2.35
CA PRO A 6 -12.19 7.01 3.65
C PRO A 6 -11.09 6.21 4.37
N SER A 7 -10.16 5.63 3.60
CA SER A 7 -9.06 4.84 4.13
C SER A 7 -7.76 5.63 4.03
N ARG A 8 -7.05 5.78 5.15
CA ARG A 8 -5.76 6.45 5.22
C ARG A 8 -4.84 5.69 6.17
N ALA A 9 -3.61 5.45 5.75
CA ALA A 9 -2.65 4.72 6.55
C ALA A 9 -1.27 5.41 6.52
N PRO A 10 -0.58 5.55 7.67
CA PRO A 10 0.80 5.97 7.71
C PRO A 10 1.71 4.99 6.97
N PHE A 11 2.73 5.50 6.26
CA PHE A 11 3.68 4.64 5.55
C PHE A 11 4.37 3.64 6.48
N ALA A 12 4.77 4.09 7.67
CA ALA A 12 5.45 3.25 8.66
C ALA A 12 4.58 2.09 9.13
N GLU A 13 3.28 2.34 9.36
CA GLU A 13 2.32 1.32 9.79
C GLU A 13 2.07 0.29 8.69
N LEU A 14 1.87 0.73 7.45
CA LEU A 14 1.74 -0.18 6.30
C LEU A 14 2.98 -1.06 6.15
N HIS A 15 4.16 -0.44 6.15
CA HIS A 15 5.41 -1.18 6.01
C HIS A 15 5.58 -2.20 7.13
N ASN A 16 5.28 -1.83 8.39
CA ASN A 16 5.40 -2.75 9.52
C ASN A 16 4.38 -3.89 9.46
N MET A 17 3.13 -3.59 9.10
CA MET A 17 2.04 -4.56 9.00
C MET A 17 2.33 -5.63 7.94
N TYR A 18 2.89 -5.24 6.79
CA TYR A 18 3.21 -6.19 5.74
C TYR A 18 4.62 -6.76 5.83
N LYS A 19 5.49 -6.24 6.71
CA LYS A 19 6.91 -6.63 6.80
C LYS A 19 7.13 -8.14 6.85
N ALA A 20 6.28 -8.86 7.57
CA ALA A 20 6.35 -10.32 7.72
C ALA A 20 6.04 -11.08 6.41
N TYR A 21 5.26 -10.49 5.51
CA TYR A 21 4.86 -11.06 4.22
C TYR A 21 5.76 -10.61 3.06
N LEU A 22 6.60 -9.59 3.27
CA LEU A 22 7.48 -9.05 2.26
C LEU A 22 8.76 -9.88 2.10
N PRO A 23 9.29 -10.01 0.86
CA PRO A 23 10.64 -10.55 0.66
C PRO A 23 11.71 -9.61 1.22
N ALA A 24 12.87 -10.16 1.55
CA ALA A 24 13.97 -9.43 2.20
C ALA A 24 14.39 -8.14 1.48
N LYS A 25 14.29 -8.10 0.14
CA LYS A 25 14.60 -6.90 -0.66
C LYS A 25 13.60 -5.76 -0.45
N LEU A 26 12.33 -6.06 -0.18
CA LEU A 26 11.29 -5.06 0.07
C LEU A 26 11.27 -4.61 1.54
N GLN A 27 11.64 -5.48 2.47
CA GLN A 27 11.72 -5.16 3.91
C GLN A 27 12.78 -4.10 4.26
N THR A 28 13.82 -3.96 3.44
CA THR A 28 14.91 -2.98 3.64
C THR A 28 14.56 -1.62 3.06
N LEU A 29 13.49 -1.50 2.28
CA LEU A 29 13.08 -0.24 1.69
C LEU A 29 12.58 0.72 2.76
N THR A 30 12.72 2.01 2.48
CA THR A 30 12.07 3.02 3.33
C THR A 30 10.55 2.90 3.17
N PRO A 31 9.76 3.18 4.22
CA PRO A 31 8.31 2.99 4.18
C PRO A 31 7.61 3.71 3.01
N LYS A 32 8.15 4.88 2.63
CA LYS A 32 7.64 5.66 1.48
C LYS A 32 7.92 4.95 0.16
N VAL A 33 9.15 4.48 -0.05
CA VAL A 33 9.55 3.77 -1.28
C VAL A 33 8.81 2.44 -1.39
N PHE A 34 8.65 1.74 -0.27
CA PHE A 34 7.81 0.54 -0.19
C PHE A 34 6.39 0.81 -0.68
N CYS A 35 5.70 1.80 -0.10
CA CYS A 35 4.34 2.12 -0.53
C CYS A 35 4.29 2.54 -2.01
N GLN A 36 5.27 3.30 -2.52
CA GLN A 36 5.32 3.65 -3.94
C GLN A 36 5.47 2.42 -4.84
N ALA A 37 6.38 1.50 -4.50
CA ALA A 37 6.64 0.29 -5.27
C ALA A 37 5.43 -0.63 -5.33
N ILE A 38 4.78 -0.86 -4.19
CA ILE A 38 3.61 -1.76 -4.14
C ILE A 38 2.43 -1.19 -4.91
N VAL A 39 2.14 0.09 -4.72
CA VAL A 39 0.99 0.72 -5.38
C VAL A 39 1.20 0.78 -6.89
N HIS A 40 2.46 0.95 -7.34
CA HIS A 40 2.84 0.81 -8.74
C HIS A 40 2.67 -0.63 -9.24
N SER A 41 3.11 -1.63 -8.48
CA SER A 41 3.01 -3.05 -8.84
C SER A 41 1.57 -3.53 -9.02
N PHE A 42 0.63 -2.92 -8.29
CA PHE A 42 -0.80 -3.23 -8.41
C PHE A 42 -1.53 -2.49 -9.54
N GLY A 43 -0.84 -1.65 -10.32
CA GLY A 43 -1.46 -0.89 -11.40
C GLY A 43 -2.50 0.11 -10.91
N LEU A 44 -2.45 0.50 -9.63
CA LEU A 44 -3.34 1.52 -9.09
C LEU A 44 -3.02 2.87 -9.76
N SER A 45 -4.05 3.61 -10.14
CA SER A 45 -3.92 4.91 -10.78
C SER A 45 -4.02 6.04 -9.75
N ASP A 46 -3.60 7.27 -10.12
CA ASP A 46 -3.73 8.47 -9.26
C ASP A 46 -5.18 8.76 -8.81
N LYS A 47 -6.16 8.18 -9.51
CA LYS A 47 -7.58 8.26 -9.16
C LYS A 47 -7.94 7.39 -7.95
N ASP A 48 -7.20 6.32 -7.72
CA ASP A 48 -7.46 5.28 -6.72
C ASP A 48 -6.77 5.56 -5.38
N TYR A 49 -5.66 6.28 -5.40
CA TYR A 49 -4.89 6.62 -4.22
C TYR A 49 -4.18 7.96 -4.35
N LYS A 50 -3.78 8.54 -3.21
CA LYS A 50 -2.89 9.71 -3.15
C LYS A 50 -1.84 9.56 -2.07
N PHE A 51 -0.61 9.97 -2.39
CA PHE A 51 0.45 10.11 -1.41
C PHE A 51 0.40 11.49 -0.76
N GLY A 52 0.24 11.54 0.56
CA GLY A 52 0.56 12.71 1.36
C GLY A 52 2.02 12.71 1.79
N VAL A 53 2.37 13.59 2.73
CA VAL A 53 3.74 13.70 3.25
C VAL A 53 4.17 12.44 4.02
N THR A 54 3.26 11.87 4.83
CA THR A 54 3.55 10.73 5.72
C THR A 54 2.54 9.59 5.62
N ARG A 55 1.49 9.76 4.81
CA ARG A 55 0.36 8.83 4.73
C ARG A 55 -0.03 8.60 3.27
N VAL A 56 -0.52 7.40 2.98
CA VAL A 56 -1.27 7.11 1.75
C VAL A 56 -2.76 7.17 2.03
N PHE A 57 -3.49 7.69 1.07
CA PHE A 57 -4.94 7.83 1.07
C PHE A 57 -5.50 6.96 -0.04
N PHE A 58 -6.47 6.10 0.28
CA PHE A 58 -7.11 5.21 -0.69
C PHE A 58 -8.58 5.60 -0.87
N ARG A 59 -9.05 5.48 -2.11
CA ARG A 59 -10.48 5.56 -2.43
C ARG A 59 -11.25 4.42 -1.75
N PRO A 60 -12.59 4.56 -1.62
CA PRO A 60 -13.43 3.48 -1.10
C PRO A 60 -13.15 2.15 -1.83
N GLY A 61 -13.03 1.04 -1.07
CA GLY A 61 -12.78 -0.30 -1.61
C GLY A 61 -11.32 -0.60 -1.97
N LYS A 62 -10.50 0.39 -2.31
CA LYS A 62 -9.12 0.18 -2.78
C LYS A 62 -8.16 -0.30 -1.70
N TYR A 63 -8.36 0.11 -0.46
CA TYR A 63 -7.58 -0.41 0.66
C TYR A 63 -7.85 -1.90 0.92
N SER A 64 -9.11 -2.34 0.83
CA SER A 64 -9.47 -3.75 1.04
C SER A 64 -8.91 -4.64 -0.07
N GLU A 65 -8.94 -4.17 -1.32
CA GLU A 65 -8.32 -4.85 -2.47
C GLU A 65 -6.81 -4.98 -2.26
N PHE A 66 -6.15 -3.88 -1.89
CA PHE A 66 -4.73 -3.85 -1.54
C PHE A 66 -4.38 -4.83 -0.40
N ASP A 67 -5.15 -4.82 0.70
CA ASP A 67 -4.90 -5.69 1.87
C ASP A 67 -5.08 -7.17 1.54
N THR A 68 -6.10 -7.48 0.73
CA THR A 68 -6.36 -8.86 0.27
C THR A 68 -5.19 -9.36 -0.56
N ILE A 69 -4.68 -8.57 -1.51
CA ILE A 69 -3.58 -9.00 -2.37
C ILE A 69 -2.28 -9.15 -1.56
N MET A 70 -1.97 -8.19 -0.70
CA MET A 70 -0.78 -8.25 0.18
C MET A 70 -0.76 -9.50 1.09
N LYS A 71 -1.94 -9.96 1.54
CA LYS A 71 -2.06 -11.15 2.38
C LYS A 71 -2.18 -12.45 1.59
N SER A 72 -2.75 -12.41 0.40
CA SER A 72 -3.02 -13.60 -0.41
C SER A 72 -1.81 -14.05 -1.22
N ASP A 73 -0.88 -13.15 -1.56
CA ASP A 73 0.13 -13.45 -2.56
C ASP A 73 1.54 -12.92 -2.22
N PRO A 74 2.22 -13.54 -1.24
CA PRO A 74 3.63 -13.26 -0.96
C PRO A 74 4.56 -13.73 -2.11
N GLU A 75 4.09 -14.60 -3.00
CA GLU A 75 4.87 -15.15 -4.12
C GLU A 75 4.88 -14.22 -5.35
N ASN A 76 3.79 -13.48 -5.61
CA ASN A 76 3.75 -12.43 -6.65
C ASN A 76 4.53 -11.16 -6.29
N LEU A 77 5.05 -11.05 -5.05
CA LEU A 77 5.89 -9.93 -4.60
C LEU A 77 7.39 -10.15 -4.83
N LYS A 78 7.78 -11.26 -5.48
CA LYS A 78 9.16 -11.76 -5.57
C LYS A 78 9.95 -11.21 -6.76
#